data_AF-A0A6F9AAH8-F1
#
_entry.id   AF-A0A6F9AAH8-F1
#
_cell.length_a   1.000
_cell.length_b   1.000
_cell.length_c   1.000
_cell.angle_alpha   90.00
_cell.angle_beta   90.00
_cell.angle_gamma   90.00
#
_symmetry.space_group_name_H-M   'P 1'
#
loop_
_entity.id
_entity.type
_entity.pdbx_description
1 polymer ?
#
loop_
_entity_poly.entity_id
_entity_poly.type
_entity_poly.pdbx_seq_one_letter_code
_entity_poly.pdbx_strand_id
1 'polypeptide(L)'
;MTTAGGGWTLVASVHEDNIYGKCTVGDRWTSQHGNNANLATREGNWANRKTFRNMEGATDDDFQESWLLRHRWQKTCQSGTFPTTRPFTTGTWLPSCATTLTGASLHL
;
A
#
# COMPACT_ATOMS: atom_id res chain seq x y z
N MET A 1 18.22 -6.79 9.00
CA MET A 1 17.07 -6.34 9.80
C MET A 1 15.81 -6.91 9.20
N THR A 2 15.26 -8.02 9.76
CA THR A 2 14.07 -8.84 9.37
C THR A 2 14.25 -9.96 8.31
N THR A 3 13.31 -10.89 8.13
CA THR A 3 13.47 -12.33 7.77
C THR A 3 14.41 -12.72 6.61
N ALA A 4 15.21 -13.78 6.75
CA ALA A 4 16.18 -14.23 5.73
C ALA A 4 17.21 -13.15 5.30
N GLY A 5 17.69 -12.34 6.25
CA GLY A 5 18.80 -11.41 6.07
C GLY A 5 18.42 -9.94 6.20
N GLY A 6 17.22 -9.55 5.81
CA GLY A 6 16.75 -8.20 6.12
C GLY A 6 15.62 -7.69 5.24
N GLY A 7 15.23 -6.44 5.51
CA GLY A 7 14.52 -5.57 4.58
C GLY A 7 13.01 -5.70 4.60
N TRP A 8 12.41 -6.31 5.62
CA TRP A 8 10.96 -6.37 5.72
C TRP A 8 10.44 -5.16 6.47
N THR A 9 9.55 -4.45 5.80
CA THR A 9 8.84 -3.30 6.36
C THR A 9 7.37 -3.69 6.53
N LEU A 10 6.83 -3.52 7.73
CA LEU A 10 5.41 -3.73 8.01
C LEU A 10 4.57 -2.66 7.30
N VAL A 11 3.72 -3.05 6.36
CA VAL A 11 2.92 -2.15 5.51
C VAL A 11 1.50 -1.92 6.02
N ALA A 12 0.96 -2.95 6.67
CA ALA A 12 -0.43 -3.05 7.07
C ALA A 12 -0.61 -4.23 8.04
N SER A 13 -1.70 -4.21 8.79
CA SER A 13 -2.27 -5.36 9.50
C SER A 13 -3.77 -5.44 9.25
N VAL A 14 -4.29 -6.66 9.31
CA VAL A 14 -5.73 -6.94 9.32
C VAL A 14 -6.05 -7.45 10.71
N HIS A 15 -6.89 -6.72 11.43
CA HIS A 15 -7.31 -7.05 12.78
C HIS A 15 -8.83 -7.23 12.82
N GLU A 16 -9.29 -8.24 13.54
CA GLU A 16 -10.71 -8.50 13.75
C GLU A 16 -11.08 -8.05 15.15
N ASP A 17 -11.87 -6.98 15.26
CA ASP A 17 -12.26 -6.41 16.54
C ASP A 17 -13.49 -7.11 17.16
N ASN A 18 -14.39 -7.66 16.34
CA ASN A 18 -15.59 -8.33 16.81
C ASN A 18 -16.18 -9.29 15.77
N ILE A 19 -15.82 -10.57 15.88
CA ILE A 19 -16.27 -11.62 14.95
C ILE A 19 -17.80 -11.79 14.86
N TYR A 20 -18.55 -11.31 15.86
CA TYR A 20 -20.02 -11.33 15.84
C TYR A 20 -20.61 -10.11 15.13
N GLY A 21 -19.87 -9.00 15.08
CA GLY A 21 -20.16 -7.85 14.22
C GLY A 21 -19.97 -8.25 12.76
N LYS A 22 -21.03 -8.16 11.95
CA LYS A 22 -20.95 -8.51 10.53
C LYS A 22 -20.86 -7.24 9.70
N CYS A 23 -19.65 -6.88 9.28
CA CYS A 23 -19.38 -5.66 8.53
C CYS A 23 -19.78 -4.40 9.31
N THR A 24 -19.32 -4.31 10.56
CA THR A 24 -19.59 -3.18 11.47
C THR A 24 -18.40 -2.23 11.57
N VAL A 25 -18.48 -1.19 12.40
CA VAL A 25 -17.31 -0.36 12.72
C VAL A 25 -16.16 -1.27 13.16
N GLY A 26 -14.96 -1.04 12.62
CA GLY A 26 -13.81 -1.94 12.83
C GLY A 26 -13.44 -2.74 11.58
N ASP A 27 -14.43 -3.16 10.78
CA ASP A 27 -14.26 -3.96 9.55
C ASP A 27 -13.70 -3.17 8.34
N ARG A 28 -12.57 -2.47 8.51
CA ARG A 28 -12.05 -1.54 7.48
C ARG A 28 -11.54 -2.26 6.24
N TRP A 29 -11.12 -3.52 6.36
CA TRP A 29 -10.69 -4.34 5.22
C TRP A 29 -11.85 -5.01 4.47
N THR A 30 -13.06 -4.94 5.00
CA THR A 30 -14.28 -5.40 4.31
C THR A 30 -15.23 -4.22 4.09
N SER A 31 -16.17 -3.99 5.00
CA SER A 31 -17.18 -2.93 4.98
C SER A 31 -17.55 -2.55 6.40
N GLN A 32 -17.63 -1.26 6.72
CA GLN A 32 -18.23 -0.81 7.99
C GLN A 32 -19.71 -0.41 7.83
N HIS A 33 -20.28 -0.66 6.65
CA HIS A 33 -21.65 -0.29 6.26
C HIS A 33 -22.55 -1.52 6.11
N GLY A 34 -22.26 -2.61 6.85
CA GLY A 34 -22.96 -3.87 6.74
C GLY A 34 -22.73 -4.57 5.40
N ASN A 35 -23.54 -5.61 5.16
CA ASN A 35 -23.59 -6.31 3.89
C ASN A 35 -24.56 -5.60 2.92
N ASN A 36 -24.12 -4.47 2.38
CA ASN A 36 -24.94 -3.65 1.48
C ASN A 36 -24.58 -3.89 0.01
N ALA A 37 -25.49 -4.50 -0.75
CA ALA A 37 -25.31 -4.78 -2.18
C ALA A 37 -25.15 -3.50 -3.02
N ASN A 38 -25.68 -2.36 -2.56
CA ASN A 38 -25.56 -1.07 -3.26
C ASN A 38 -24.18 -0.43 -3.06
N LEU A 39 -23.36 -0.95 -2.16
CA LEU A 39 -21.98 -0.50 -1.90
C LEU A 39 -21.00 -1.58 -2.35
N ALA A 40 -20.96 -1.86 -3.66
CA ALA A 40 -20.14 -2.92 -4.24
C ALA A 40 -18.64 -2.81 -3.89
N THR A 41 -18.10 -1.59 -3.83
CA THR A 41 -16.69 -1.33 -3.48
C THR A 41 -16.41 -1.46 -1.98
N ARG A 42 -17.44 -1.39 -1.14
CA ARG A 42 -17.35 -1.33 0.33
C ARG A 42 -16.38 -0.21 0.76
N GLU A 43 -15.47 -0.47 1.72
CA GLU A 43 -14.46 0.52 2.14
C GLU A 43 -13.34 0.73 1.09
N GLY A 44 -13.04 -0.28 0.27
CA GLY A 44 -12.04 -0.19 -0.80
C GLY A 44 -10.59 0.05 -0.33
N ASN A 45 -10.28 -0.18 0.95
CA ASN A 45 -8.97 0.13 1.55
C ASN A 45 -7.79 -0.64 0.94
N TRP A 46 -8.06 -1.80 0.33
CA TRP A 46 -7.08 -2.56 -0.46
C TRP A 46 -6.48 -1.80 -1.64
N ALA A 47 -7.20 -0.81 -2.19
CA ALA A 47 -6.85 -0.13 -3.43
C ALA A 47 -6.86 1.41 -3.33
N ASN A 48 -7.20 1.96 -2.17
CA ASN A 48 -7.23 3.41 -1.94
C ASN A 48 -6.00 3.88 -1.14
N ARG A 49 -5.92 5.20 -0.89
CA ARG A 49 -4.82 5.87 -0.18
C ARG A 49 -5.12 6.14 1.31
N LYS A 50 -6.16 5.54 1.88
CA LYS A 50 -6.47 5.74 3.30
C LYS A 50 -5.36 5.11 4.15
N THR A 51 -5.12 5.72 5.29
CA THR A 51 -4.18 5.27 6.32
C THR A 51 -4.87 5.28 7.66
N PHE A 52 -4.50 4.35 8.51
CA PHE A 52 -5.09 4.22 9.83
C PHE A 52 -4.08 3.67 10.83
N ARG A 53 -4.15 4.24 12.03
CA ARG A 53 -3.37 3.92 13.23
C ARG A 53 -1.84 3.95 13.01
N ASN A 54 -1.09 3.55 14.04
CA ASN A 54 0.37 3.48 14.08
C ASN A 54 0.85 2.03 14.17
N MET A 55 2.12 1.81 13.82
CA MET A 55 2.69 0.46 13.75
C MET A 55 2.71 -0.25 15.11
N GLU A 56 2.84 0.49 16.21
CA GLU A 56 2.87 -0.09 17.56
C GLU A 56 1.54 -0.74 17.95
N GLY A 57 0.44 -0.30 17.34
CA GLY A 57 -0.91 -0.80 17.58
C GLY A 57 -1.38 -1.84 16.56
N ALA A 58 -0.51 -2.34 15.67
CA ALA A 58 -0.91 -3.22 14.58
C ALA A 58 -1.57 -4.54 15.03
N THR A 59 -1.44 -4.91 16.31
CA THR A 59 -2.06 -6.11 16.91
C THR A 59 -3.39 -5.85 17.59
N ASP A 60 -3.78 -4.60 17.84
CA ASP A 60 -5.01 -4.29 18.60
C ASP A 60 -6.09 -3.59 17.74
N ASP A 61 -5.73 -3.15 16.54
CA ASP A 61 -6.64 -2.59 15.55
C ASP A 61 -5.95 -2.68 14.17
N ASP A 62 -6.70 -2.39 13.12
CA ASP A 62 -6.18 -2.33 11.77
C ASP A 62 -5.05 -1.29 11.66
N PHE A 63 -4.06 -1.63 10.84
CA PHE A 63 -2.95 -0.74 10.50
C PHE A 63 -2.78 -0.65 8.98
N GLN A 64 -2.57 0.56 8.45
CA GLN A 64 -2.21 0.78 7.05
C GLN A 64 -1.39 2.05 6.89
N GLU A 65 -0.21 1.90 6.30
CA GLU A 65 0.69 3.01 6.01
C GLU A 65 0.49 3.60 4.61
N SER A 66 0.79 4.89 4.48
CA SER A 66 0.54 5.68 3.25
C SER A 66 1.33 5.21 2.02
N TRP A 67 2.30 4.32 2.18
CA TRP A 67 3.27 3.99 1.13
C TRP A 67 2.80 2.90 0.17
N LEU A 68 1.81 2.07 0.54
CA LEU A 68 1.39 0.87 -0.23
C LEU A 68 1.07 1.16 -1.70
N LEU A 69 0.54 2.35 -2.02
CA LEU A 69 0.32 2.77 -3.42
C LEU A 69 1.51 3.50 -4.07
N ARG A 70 2.37 4.17 -3.29
CA ARG A 70 3.59 4.82 -3.81
C ARG A 70 4.63 3.81 -4.26
N HIS A 71 4.82 2.71 -3.52
CA HIS A 71 5.78 1.68 -3.89
C HIS A 71 5.29 0.74 -5.00
N ARG A 72 3.97 0.64 -5.23
CA ARG A 72 3.46 0.00 -6.46
C ARG A 72 3.99 0.72 -7.70
N TRP A 73 4.03 2.06 -7.69
CA TRP A 73 4.59 2.85 -8.79
C TRP A 73 6.13 2.80 -8.84
N GLN A 74 6.79 2.89 -7.68
CA GLN A 74 8.25 2.92 -7.60
C GLN A 74 8.91 1.59 -8.01
N LYS A 75 8.30 0.45 -7.67
CA LYS A 75 8.77 -0.86 -8.14
C LYS A 75 8.64 -1.01 -9.66
N THR A 76 7.56 -0.50 -10.28
CA THR A 76 7.39 -0.47 -11.75
C THR A 76 8.47 0.35 -12.45
N CYS A 77 8.88 1.48 -11.86
CA CYS A 77 9.97 2.30 -12.38
C CYS A 77 11.33 1.59 -12.30
N GLN A 78 11.60 0.85 -11.21
CA GLN A 78 12.88 0.13 -11.02
C GLN A 78 12.99 -1.19 -11.79
N SER A 79 11.87 -1.87 -12.06
CA SER A 79 11.87 -3.17 -12.74
C SER A 79 11.79 -3.08 -14.26
N GLY A 80 11.74 -1.88 -14.84
CA GLY A 80 11.63 -1.65 -16.29
C GLY A 80 10.38 -2.25 -16.96
N THR A 81 9.50 -2.86 -16.17
CA THR A 81 8.32 -3.59 -16.63
C THR A 81 7.13 -2.66 -16.51
N PHE A 82 7.04 -1.73 -17.46
CA PHE A 82 5.79 -1.02 -17.68
C PHE A 82 4.74 -2.04 -18.16
N PRO A 83 3.60 -2.20 -17.46
CA PRO A 83 2.49 -2.91 -18.06
C PRO A 83 2.05 -2.08 -19.28
N THR A 84 2.26 -2.61 -20.48
CA THR A 84 1.93 -1.99 -21.78
C THR A 84 0.43 -1.80 -22.00
N THR A 85 -0.40 -2.13 -21.02
CA THR A 85 -1.86 -2.00 -21.11
C THR A 85 -2.43 -1.36 -19.85
N ARG A 86 -2.52 -0.03 -19.86
CA ARG A 86 -3.79 0.70 -19.66
C ARG A 86 -3.63 2.21 -19.89
N PRO A 87 -4.71 2.89 -20.33
CA PRO A 87 -4.63 4.18 -20.99
C PRO A 87 -4.47 5.31 -19.97
N PHE A 88 -3.39 6.09 -20.09
CA PHE A 88 -3.32 7.41 -19.45
C PHE A 88 -3.82 8.44 -20.45
N THR A 89 -5.07 8.85 -20.30
CA THR A 89 -5.51 10.14 -20.82
C THR A 89 -4.92 11.25 -19.94
N THR A 90 -4.15 12.10 -20.60
CA THR A 90 -3.76 13.47 -20.24
C THR A 90 -2.90 13.68 -18.99
N GLY A 91 -1.59 13.87 -19.25
CA GLY A 91 -0.97 15.17 -18.99
C GLY A 91 -0.31 15.35 -17.63
N THR A 92 0.94 14.89 -17.49
CA THR A 92 2.13 15.64 -17.02
C THR A 92 3.25 14.64 -16.78
N TRP A 93 4.25 14.63 -17.66
CA TRP A 93 5.48 13.87 -17.45
C TRP A 93 6.31 14.62 -16.40
N LEU A 94 6.48 14.04 -15.22
CA LEU A 94 7.64 14.33 -14.39
C LEU A 94 8.66 13.21 -14.64
N PRO A 95 9.79 13.48 -15.33
CA PRO A 95 10.84 12.49 -15.48
C PRO A 95 11.65 12.51 -14.18
N SER A 96 11.53 11.46 -13.38
CA SER A 96 12.40 11.29 -12.20
C SER A 96 12.91 9.86 -12.07
N CYS A 97 13.06 9.16 -13.21
CA CYS A 97 13.70 7.83 -13.24
C CYS A 97 15.10 7.84 -13.85
N ALA A 98 15.62 9.00 -14.27
CA ALA A 98 16.96 9.13 -14.81
C ALA A 98 17.84 10.01 -13.90
N THR A 99 19.03 9.49 -13.59
CA THR A 99 20.22 10.18 -13.05
C THR A 99 20.39 10.22 -11.52
N THR A 100 20.97 9.16 -10.94
CA THR A 100 22.21 9.22 -10.13
C THR A 100 22.65 7.80 -9.71
N LEU A 101 23.24 7.05 -10.64
CA LEU A 101 24.07 5.87 -10.38
C LEU A 101 25.41 6.06 -11.12
N THR A 102 26.16 7.09 -10.73
CA THR A 102 27.57 7.25 -11.13
C THR A 102 28.28 8.00 -10.01
N GLY A 103 29.06 7.29 -9.20
CA GLY A 103 29.85 7.92 -8.13
C GLY A 103 30.36 6.99 -7.05
N ALA A 104 30.68 5.73 -7.36
CA ALA A 104 31.53 4.91 -6.50
C ALA A 104 32.78 4.55 -7.30
N SER A 105 33.88 5.27 -7.06
CA SER A 105 35.21 4.89 -7.53
C SER A 105 36.25 5.28 -6.50
N LEU A 106 37.04 4.27 -6.11
CA LEU A 106 38.32 4.22 -5.39
C LEU A 106 38.97 5.54 -4.97
N HIS A 107 39.53 5.58 -3.75
CA HIS A 107 40.98 5.59 -3.49
C HIS A 107 41.25 5.07 -2.06
N LEU A 108 42.43 4.47 -1.89
CA LEU A 108 42.99 3.77 -0.71
C LEU A 108 42.79 4.49 0.63
#